data_AF-A0AAU9CDL0-F1
#
_entry.id   AF-A0AAU9CDL0-F1
#
_cell.length_a   1.000
_cell.length_b   1.000
_cell.length_c   1.000
_cell.angle_alpha   90.00
_cell.angle_beta   90.00
_cell.angle_gamma   90.00
#
_symmetry.space_group_name_H-M   'P 1'
#
loop_
_entity.id
_entity.type
_entity.pdbx_description
1 polymer ?
#
loop_
_entity_poly.entity_id
_entity_poly.type
_entity_poly.pdbx_seq_one_letter_code
_entity_poly.pdbx_strand_id
1 'polypeptide(L)'
;MRHVTWFLLGLFLSLPVRGGELPRGTILAFLPDPGASEYHDDASLRRWLKAQGWAICDGRDGTPDLNYRMLLGATRMQMAGKRQGSRRHRHRFQGQTRSFQGRQVSLMEGRGPGRWLQVPVGGHKHRLEGATDAAEHLPLSVGVLFIMKIR
;
A
#
# COMPACT_ATOMS: atom_id res chain seq x y z
N MET A 1 -2.03 -52.84 -24.60
CA MET A 1 -1.82 -53.41 -23.25
C MET A 1 -0.67 -52.68 -22.58
N ARG A 2 -0.98 -51.90 -21.54
CA ARG A 2 -0.14 -51.67 -20.34
C ARG A 2 -1.02 -50.87 -19.38
N HIS A 3 -1.65 -51.62 -18.47
CA HIS A 3 -2.41 -51.10 -17.34
C HIS A 3 -1.44 -50.44 -16.36
N VAL A 4 -1.80 -49.26 -15.86
CA VAL A 4 -1.20 -48.70 -14.64
C VAL A 4 -2.33 -48.47 -13.66
N THR A 5 -2.25 -49.20 -12.56
CA THR A 5 -3.22 -49.32 -11.48
C THR A 5 -3.11 -48.12 -10.55
N TRP A 6 -4.26 -47.57 -10.16
CA TRP A 6 -4.39 -46.48 -9.20
C TRP A 6 -4.22 -46.97 -7.76
N PHE A 7 -3.59 -46.17 -6.91
CA PHE A 7 -3.77 -46.23 -5.45
C PHE A 7 -4.24 -44.86 -4.96
N LEU A 8 -5.45 -44.84 -4.39
CA LEU A 8 -6.09 -43.72 -3.69
C LEU A 8 -5.61 -43.71 -2.24
N LEU A 9 -5.18 -42.56 -1.72
CA LEU A 9 -5.46 -42.17 -0.33
C LEU A 9 -5.23 -40.65 -0.17
N GLY A 10 -6.29 -39.91 0.16
CA GLY A 10 -6.21 -38.48 0.44
C GLY A 10 -7.51 -37.77 0.10
N LEU A 11 -8.38 -37.64 1.09
CA LEU A 11 -9.62 -36.87 1.04
C LEU A 11 -9.28 -35.36 0.95
N PHE A 12 -8.83 -34.90 -0.21
CA PHE A 12 -8.92 -33.51 -0.59
C PHE A 12 -10.21 -33.36 -1.40
N LEU A 13 -10.99 -32.33 -1.09
CA LEU A 13 -12.00 -31.78 -1.98
C LEU A 13 -11.30 -31.38 -3.29
N SER A 14 -11.17 -32.34 -4.19
CA SER A 14 -10.73 -32.15 -5.55
C SER A 14 -11.86 -31.44 -6.27
N LEU A 15 -11.75 -30.12 -6.39
CA LEU A 15 -12.40 -29.43 -7.49
C LEU A 15 -11.90 -30.14 -8.76
N PRO A 16 -12.77 -30.76 -9.57
CA PRO A 16 -12.34 -31.32 -10.83
C PRO A 16 -12.03 -30.13 -11.74
N VAL A 17 -10.75 -29.76 -11.84
CA VAL A 17 -10.29 -28.92 -12.96
C VAL A 17 -10.30 -29.81 -14.20
N ARG A 18 -11.51 -30.07 -14.73
CA ARG A 18 -11.73 -30.67 -16.04
C ARG A 18 -11.52 -29.56 -17.07
N GLY A 19 -10.41 -29.61 -17.80
CA GLY A 19 -10.08 -28.67 -18.87
C GLY A 19 -9.38 -27.41 -18.36
N GLY A 20 -8.21 -27.10 -18.93
CA GLY A 20 -7.32 -26.01 -18.50
C GLY A 20 -7.82 -24.60 -18.82
N GLU A 21 -9.00 -24.24 -18.34
CA GLU A 21 -9.53 -22.87 -18.43
C GLU A 21 -9.47 -22.19 -17.06
N LEU A 22 -8.96 -20.95 -17.05
CA LEU A 22 -8.87 -20.13 -15.84
C LEU A 22 -10.29 -19.73 -15.39
N PRO A 23 -10.61 -19.78 -14.09
CA PRO A 23 -11.94 -19.43 -13.60
C PRO A 23 -12.24 -17.96 -13.84
N ARG A 24 -13.53 -17.64 -14.07
CA ARG A 24 -14.00 -16.26 -14.15
C ARG A 24 -13.62 -15.49 -12.88
N GLY A 25 -13.16 -14.25 -13.04
CA GLY A 25 -12.61 -13.44 -11.97
C GLY A 25 -11.10 -13.61 -11.74
N THR A 26 -10.44 -14.51 -12.46
CA THR A 26 -8.96 -14.58 -12.46
C THR A 26 -8.38 -13.27 -12.96
N ILE A 27 -7.44 -12.69 -12.21
CA ILE A 27 -6.73 -11.48 -12.56
C ILE A 27 -5.29 -11.83 -12.91
N LEU A 28 -4.81 -11.30 -14.03
CA LEU A 28 -3.42 -11.44 -14.48
C LEU A 28 -2.78 -10.05 -14.67
N ALA A 29 -1.49 -9.96 -14.37
CA ALA A 29 -0.65 -8.87 -14.84
C ALA A 29 -0.32 -9.11 -16.31
N PHE A 30 -0.54 -8.11 -17.15
CA PHE A 30 -0.40 -8.15 -18.58
C PHE A 30 0.40 -6.93 -19.04
N LEU A 31 1.44 -7.19 -19.83
CA LEU A 31 2.23 -6.15 -20.48
C LEU A 31 1.99 -6.29 -21.99
N PRO A 32 1.25 -5.35 -22.62
CA PRO A 32 1.00 -5.41 -24.05
C PRO A 32 2.31 -5.27 -24.83
N ASP A 33 2.44 -6.02 -25.92
CA ASP A 33 3.53 -5.88 -26.87
C ASP A 33 3.27 -4.64 -27.74
N PRO A 34 4.11 -3.59 -27.70
CA PRO A 34 3.92 -2.41 -28.52
C PRO A 34 4.06 -2.69 -30.03
N GLY A 35 4.64 -3.82 -30.43
CA GLY A 35 4.77 -4.27 -31.81
C GLY A 35 3.63 -5.17 -32.30
N ALA A 36 2.62 -5.45 -31.48
CA ALA A 36 1.52 -6.32 -31.85
C ALA A 36 0.71 -5.77 -33.04
N SER A 37 0.30 -6.66 -33.93
CA SER A 37 -0.53 -6.34 -35.10
C SER A 37 -2.03 -6.28 -34.76
N GLU A 38 -2.41 -6.91 -33.65
CA GLU A 38 -3.79 -7.15 -33.25
C GLU A 38 -4.40 -5.96 -32.51
N TYR A 39 -3.55 -5.09 -31.97
CA TYR A 39 -3.92 -3.87 -31.29
C TYR A 39 -2.85 -2.80 -31.47
N HIS A 40 -3.28 -1.57 -31.72
CA HIS A 40 -2.41 -0.41 -31.96
C HIS A 40 -2.75 0.78 -31.05
N ASP A 41 -3.86 0.67 -30.32
CA ASP A 41 -4.36 1.68 -29.39
C ASP A 41 -5.16 1.00 -28.26
N ASP A 42 -5.52 1.77 -27.24
CA ASP A 42 -6.30 1.27 -26.10
C ASP A 42 -7.66 0.68 -26.52
N ALA A 43 -8.28 1.23 -27.56
CA ALA A 43 -9.61 0.82 -28.00
C ALA A 43 -9.58 -0.55 -28.69
N SER A 44 -8.60 -0.78 -29.57
CA SER A 44 -8.33 -2.05 -30.24
C SER A 44 -7.88 -3.11 -29.25
N LEU A 45 -7.01 -2.78 -28.30
CA LEU A 45 -6.60 -3.69 -27.23
C LEU A 45 -7.81 -4.18 -26.42
N ARG A 46 -8.72 -3.27 -26.05
CA ARG A 46 -9.95 -3.65 -25.33
C ARG A 46 -10.85 -4.57 -26.15
N ARG A 47 -11.02 -4.30 -27.46
CA ARG A 47 -11.81 -5.16 -28.34
C ARG A 47 -11.18 -6.55 -28.45
N TRP A 48 -9.86 -6.62 -28.64
CA TRP A 48 -9.12 -7.87 -28.73
C TRP A 48 -9.21 -8.68 -27.43
N LEU A 49 -8.97 -8.06 -26.26
CA LEU A 49 -9.13 -8.70 -24.96
C LEU A 49 -10.55 -9.25 -24.77
N LYS A 50 -11.57 -8.45 -25.11
CA LYS A 50 -12.98 -8.85 -24.99
C LYS A 50 -13.33 -10.04 -25.86
N ALA A 51 -12.78 -10.11 -27.08
CA ALA A 51 -12.95 -11.27 -27.96
C ALA A 51 -12.37 -12.55 -27.35
N GLN A 52 -11.31 -12.43 -26.54
CA GLN A 52 -10.71 -13.55 -25.80
C GLN A 52 -11.34 -13.81 -24.42
N GLY A 53 -12.40 -13.07 -24.07
CA GLY A 53 -13.07 -13.20 -22.77
C GLY A 53 -12.34 -12.52 -21.62
N TRP A 54 -11.49 -11.54 -21.89
CA TRP A 54 -10.79 -10.73 -20.90
C TRP A 54 -11.27 -9.28 -20.91
N ALA A 55 -11.10 -8.58 -19.79
CA ALA A 55 -11.34 -7.14 -19.68
C ALA A 55 -10.26 -6.48 -18.83
N ILE A 56 -9.94 -5.22 -19.11
CA ILE A 56 -9.00 -4.43 -18.29
C ILE A 56 -9.66 -4.13 -16.95
N CYS A 57 -8.90 -4.26 -15.85
CA CYS A 57 -9.32 -3.93 -14.49
C CYS A 57 -9.32 -2.40 -14.26
N ASP A 58 -10.27 -1.71 -14.86
CA ASP A 58 -10.45 -0.26 -14.77
C ASP A 58 -11.79 0.17 -14.14
N GLY A 59 -12.52 -0.78 -13.55
CA GLY A 59 -13.83 -0.53 -12.97
C GLY A 59 -15.00 -0.70 -13.94
N ARG A 60 -14.73 -0.97 -15.23
CA ARG A 60 -15.76 -1.24 -16.25
C ARG A 60 -15.96 -2.74 -16.43
N ASP A 61 -17.05 -3.12 -17.10
CA ASP A 61 -17.38 -4.51 -17.43
C ASP A 61 -17.42 -5.46 -16.20
N GLY A 62 -17.72 -4.92 -15.02
CA GLY A 62 -17.75 -5.67 -13.76
C GLY A 62 -16.36 -6.02 -13.19
N THR A 63 -15.30 -5.42 -13.73
CA THR A 63 -13.93 -5.57 -13.22
C THR A 63 -13.66 -4.63 -12.04
N PRO A 64 -12.74 -4.97 -11.12
CA PRO A 64 -12.25 -4.00 -10.14
C PRO A 64 -11.40 -2.92 -10.83
N ASP A 65 -11.42 -1.69 -10.32
CA ASP A 65 -10.46 -0.66 -10.74
C ASP A 65 -9.12 -0.88 -10.02
N LEU A 66 -8.10 -1.32 -10.75
CA LEU A 66 -6.75 -1.58 -10.25
C LEU A 66 -5.71 -0.57 -10.79
N ASN A 67 -6.14 0.51 -11.42
CA ASN A 67 -5.22 1.54 -11.93
C ASN A 67 -4.42 2.18 -10.80
N TYR A 68 -3.09 2.16 -10.93
CA TYR A 68 -2.15 2.65 -9.91
C TYR A 68 -2.35 2.01 -8.52
N ARG A 69 -2.75 0.74 -8.47
CA ARG A 69 -2.92 -0.02 -7.23
C ARG A 69 -1.99 -1.21 -7.17
N MET A 70 -1.53 -1.53 -5.96
CA MET A 70 -0.86 -2.79 -5.66
C MET A 70 -1.87 -3.79 -5.11
N LEU A 71 -1.78 -5.05 -5.54
CA LEU A 71 -2.61 -6.12 -5.03
C LEU A 71 -2.06 -6.64 -3.69
N LEU A 72 -2.97 -6.85 -2.73
CA LEU A 72 -2.67 -7.47 -1.45
C LEU A 72 -3.41 -8.80 -1.37
N GLY A 73 -2.71 -9.84 -0.89
CA GLY A 73 -3.33 -11.14 -0.62
C GLY A 73 -4.38 -11.02 0.47
N ALA A 74 -5.53 -11.68 0.28
CA ALA A 74 -6.60 -11.75 1.26
C ALA A 74 -6.89 -13.21 1.61
N THR A 75 -7.00 -13.52 2.90
CA THR A 75 -7.35 -14.86 3.38
C THR A 75 -8.85 -15.07 3.55
N ARG A 76 -9.65 -14.00 3.49
CA ARG A 76 -11.11 -14.02 3.65
C ARG A 76 -11.79 -13.47 2.40
N MET A 77 -12.80 -14.18 1.92
CA MET A 77 -13.57 -13.78 0.72
C MET A 77 -14.15 -12.37 0.85
N GLN A 78 -14.65 -11.98 2.04
CA GLN A 78 -15.25 -10.67 2.28
C GLN A 78 -14.22 -9.53 2.26
N MET A 79 -12.93 -9.84 2.21
CA MET A 79 -11.85 -8.86 2.07
C MET A 79 -11.37 -8.73 0.62
N ALA A 80 -11.69 -9.69 -0.25
CA ALA A 80 -11.38 -9.60 -1.67
C ALA A 80 -12.10 -8.39 -2.30
N GLY A 81 -11.38 -7.63 -3.12
CA GLY A 81 -11.89 -6.42 -3.76
C GLY A 81 -12.00 -5.19 -2.85
N LYS A 82 -11.76 -5.31 -1.53
CA LYS A 82 -11.73 -4.13 -0.66
C LYS A 82 -10.48 -3.30 -0.94
N ARG A 83 -10.70 -2.01 -1.18
CA ARG A 83 -9.64 -1.03 -1.35
C ARG A 83 -9.04 -0.67 0.00
N GLN A 84 -7.72 -0.67 0.08
CA GLN A 84 -6.97 -0.26 1.27
C GLN A 84 -5.78 0.61 0.87
N GLY A 85 -5.29 1.39 1.83
CA GLY A 85 -4.16 2.29 1.65
C GLY A 85 -4.52 3.64 1.01
N SER A 86 -3.53 4.53 1.01
CA SER A 86 -3.59 5.86 0.38
C SER A 86 -2.29 6.09 -0.38
N ARG A 87 -2.38 6.71 -1.56
CA ARG A 87 -1.21 7.16 -2.32
C ARG A 87 -0.44 8.27 -1.61
N ARG A 88 -1.13 9.04 -0.76
CA ARG A 88 -0.57 10.16 0.01
C ARG A 88 -0.63 9.86 1.48
N HIS A 89 0.48 10.10 2.18
CA HIS A 89 0.52 10.08 3.64
C HIS A 89 1.25 11.32 4.17
N ARG A 90 0.94 11.69 5.42
CA ARG A 90 1.61 12.76 6.18
C ARG A 90 2.12 12.17 7.48
N HIS A 91 3.30 12.58 7.91
CA HIS A 91 3.80 12.25 9.24
C HIS A 91 3.47 13.38 10.19
N ARG A 92 2.96 13.06 11.38
CA ARG A 92 2.84 14.01 12.48
C ARG A 92 3.90 13.67 13.51
N PHE A 93 4.69 14.65 13.92
CA PHE A 93 5.68 14.47 14.98
C PHE A 93 5.34 15.37 16.16
N GLN A 94 5.66 14.88 17.37
CA GLN A 94 5.53 15.61 18.62
C GLN A 94 6.75 15.34 19.48
N GLY A 95 7.26 16.37 20.15
CA GLY A 95 8.40 16.30 21.04
C GLY A 95 8.32 17.35 22.14
N GLN A 96 9.11 17.15 23.20
CA GLN A 96 9.29 18.14 24.26
C GLN A 96 10.77 18.34 24.50
N THR A 97 11.19 19.59 24.71
CA THR A 97 12.55 19.87 25.18
C THR A 97 12.68 19.41 26.64
N ARG A 98 13.91 19.05 27.03
CA ARG A 98 14.23 18.87 28.45
C ARG A 98 14.09 20.22 29.16
N SER A 99 13.66 20.20 30.42
CA SER A 99 13.68 21.40 31.25
C SER A 99 15.14 21.83 31.44
N PHE A 100 15.46 23.07 31.08
CA PHE A 100 16.76 23.64 31.42
C PHE A 100 16.79 23.88 32.93
N GLN A 101 17.60 23.09 33.65
CA GLN A 101 17.97 23.44 35.02
C GLN A 101 19.06 24.50 34.93
N GLY A 102 18.66 25.77 34.94
CA GLY A 102 19.63 26.85 35.04
C GLY A 102 20.47 26.70 36.30
N ARG A 103 21.76 27.02 36.20
CA ARG A 103 22.64 27.11 37.37
C ARG A 103 22.14 28.27 38.23
N GLN A 104 21.73 27.98 39.45
CA GLN A 104 21.42 29.01 40.45
C GLN A 104 22.70 29.82 40.68
N VAL A 105 22.65 31.12 40.40
CA VAL A 105 23.80 32.03 40.64
C VAL A 105 23.47 32.85 41.87
N SER A 106 24.34 32.78 42.87
CA SER A 106 24.32 33.70 44.00
C SER A 106 25.03 34.98 43.60
N LEU A 107 24.26 36.05 43.36
CA LEU A 107 24.81 37.38 43.17
C LEU A 107 24.92 38.05 44.54
N MET A 108 26.11 38.54 44.87
CA MET A 108 26.33 39.37 46.04
C MET A 108 25.87 40.79 45.67
N GLU A 109 24.72 41.20 46.20
CA GLU A 109 24.22 42.56 46.01
C GLU A 109 25.14 43.51 46.80
N GLY A 110 25.81 44.42 46.07
CA GLY A 110 26.75 45.36 46.68
C GLY A 110 26.08 46.25 47.73
N ARG A 111 26.77 46.40 48.88
CA ARG A 111 26.47 47.24 50.06
C ARG A 111 25.33 46.75 50.99
N GLY A 112 25.58 45.65 51.69
CA GLY A 112 24.91 45.33 52.95
C GLY A 112 25.19 43.90 53.43
N PRO A 113 25.18 43.63 54.75
CA PRO A 113 25.41 42.28 55.24
C PRO A 113 24.26 41.33 54.84
N GLY A 114 24.57 40.35 54.00
CA GLY A 114 23.95 39.01 54.05
C GLY A 114 22.69 38.73 53.22
N ARG A 115 22.28 39.59 52.28
CA ARG A 115 21.09 39.30 51.47
C ARG A 115 21.44 38.52 50.20
N TRP A 116 21.20 37.21 50.23
CA TRP A 116 21.33 36.33 49.06
C TRP A 116 20.08 36.41 48.19
N LEU A 117 20.19 37.00 47.00
CA LEU A 117 19.10 36.95 46.02
C LEU A 117 19.15 35.59 45.30
N GLN A 118 18.21 34.71 45.62
CA GLN A 118 17.96 33.53 44.78
C GLN A 118 17.10 33.96 43.60
N VAL A 119 17.66 33.96 42.39
CA VAL A 119 16.85 34.09 41.18
C VAL A 119 16.43 32.67 40.78
N PRO A 120 15.17 32.24 41.02
CA PRO A 120 14.72 30.94 40.57
C PRO A 120 14.76 30.92 39.04
N VAL A 121 15.65 30.11 38.47
CA VAL A 121 15.62 29.87 37.03
C VAL A 121 14.48 28.88 36.77
N GLY A 122 13.28 29.41 36.54
CA GLY A 122 12.12 28.62 36.16
C GLY A 122 12.36 27.96 34.83
N GLY A 123 12.87 26.73 34.84
CA GLY A 123 12.99 25.91 33.64
C GLY A 123 11.61 25.62 33.08
N HIS A 124 11.36 25.97 31.83
CA HIS A 124 10.15 25.59 31.10
C HIS A 124 10.49 24.61 29.97
N LYS A 125 9.48 23.85 29.53
CA LYS A 125 9.58 22.93 28.39
C LYS A 125 8.98 23.61 27.18
N HIS A 126 9.59 23.44 26.03
CA HIS A 126 8.97 23.77 24.75
C HIS A 126 8.35 22.50 24.17
N ARG A 127 7.09 22.61 23.77
CA ARG A 127 6.43 21.59 22.94
C ARG A 127 6.78 21.87 21.49
N LEU A 128 7.27 20.85 20.80
CA LEU A 128 7.47 20.87 19.37
C LEU A 128 6.41 19.95 18.75
N GLU A 129 5.62 20.48 17.84
CA GLU A 129 4.71 19.67 17.05
C GLU A 129 4.69 20.17 15.61
N GLY A 130 4.52 19.24 14.70
CA GLY A 130 4.49 19.56 13.28
C GLY A 130 3.93 18.40 12.48
N ALA A 131 3.62 18.70 11.23
CA ALA A 131 3.29 17.70 10.23
C ALA A 131 4.19 17.90 9.02
N THR A 132 4.60 16.81 8.39
CA THR A 132 5.22 16.89 7.07
C THR A 132 4.15 17.22 6.04
N ASP A 133 4.59 17.81 4.92
CA ASP A 133 3.75 17.87 3.73
C ASP A 133 3.41 16.46 3.24
N ALA A 134 2.37 16.39 2.40
CA ALA A 134 2.00 15.14 1.76
C ALA A 134 3.05 14.79 0.71
N ALA A 135 3.70 13.64 0.88
CA ALA A 135 4.62 13.09 -0.10
C ALA A 135 3.99 11.89 -0.81
N GLU A 136 4.33 11.72 -2.08
CA GLU A 136 4.06 10.51 -2.86
C GLU A 136 5.38 9.74 -3.00
N HIS A 137 5.58 8.74 -2.15
CA HIS A 137 6.72 7.82 -2.28
C HIS A 137 6.22 6.48 -2.78
N LEU A 138 6.23 6.32 -4.11
CA LEU A 138 6.12 5.01 -4.73
C LEU A 138 7.53 4.43 -4.87
N PRO A 139 7.77 3.18 -4.41
CA PRO A 139 9.01 2.48 -4.74
C PRO A 139 9.22 2.41 -6.25
N LEU A 140 10.48 2.22 -6.67
CA LEU A 140 10.79 1.90 -8.07
C LEU A 140 9.90 0.74 -8.52
N SER A 141 9.10 0.98 -9.55
CA SER A 141 8.06 0.06 -10.00
C SER A 141 7.87 0.18 -11.50
N VAL A 142 7.36 -0.90 -12.10
CA VAL A 142 6.98 -0.96 -13.52
C VAL A 142 5.46 -0.97 -13.63
N GLY A 143 4.92 -0.18 -14.57
CA GLY A 143 3.51 -0.20 -14.89
C GLY A 143 3.15 -1.44 -15.69
N VAL A 144 2.12 -2.16 -15.24
CA VAL A 144 1.50 -3.26 -16.00
C VAL A 144 -0.01 -3.05 -16.02
N LEU A 145 -0.68 -3.59 -17.04
CA LEU A 145 -2.13 -3.66 -17.05
C LEU A 145 -2.58 -4.86 -16.22
N PHE A 146 -3.63 -4.68 -15.44
CA PHE A 146 -4.34 -5.83 -14.87
C PHE A 146 -5.53 -6.16 -15.77
N ILE A 147 -5.66 -7.44 -16.14
CA ILE A 147 -6.80 -7.96 -16.90
C ILE A 147 -7.52 -9.04 -16.10
N MET A 148 -8.84 -9.12 -16.24
CA MET A 148 -9.68 -10.10 -15.56
C MET A 148 -10.42 -10.98 -16.56
N LYS A 149 -10.46 -12.29 -16.31
CA LYS A 149 -11.24 -13.25 -17.08
C LYS A 149 -12.73 -13.01 -16.82
N ILE A 150 -13.49 -12.64 -17.84
CA ILE A 150 -14.92 -12.30 -17.73
C ILE A 150 -15.85 -13.34 -18.34
N ARG A 151 -15.35 -14.23 -19.20
CA ARG A 151 -16.10 -15.31 -19.85
C ARG A 151 -15.30 -16.60 -19.82
#